data_AF-A0A3C0ARK0-F1
#
_entry.id   AF-A0A3C0ARK0-F1
#
_cell.length_a   1.000
_cell.length_b   1.000
_cell.length_c   1.000
_cell.angle_alpha   90.00
_cell.angle_beta   90.00
_cell.angle_gamma   90.00
#
_symmetry.space_group_name_H-M   'P 1'
#
loop_
_entity.id
_entity.type
_entity.pdbx_description
1 polymer ?
#
loop_
_entity_poly.entity_id
_entity_poly.type
_entity_poly.pdbx_seq_one_letter_code
_entity_poly.pdbx_strand_id
1 'polypeptide(L)' 'DNGNGIDSDPDPGDSFTVAAVNAVSGNVGNQITLASGALLTVNADGTFIYDPNGAFESLGATDTTTDTFSYTIDDGN' A
#
# COMPACT_ATOMS: atom_id res chain seq x y z
N ASP A 1 -11.14 2.60 -5.23
CA ASP A 1 -12.20 3.56 -4.83
C ASP A 1 -12.89 3.03 -3.59
N ASN A 2 -12.58 3.62 -2.44
CA ASN A 2 -13.02 3.25 -1.10
C ASN A 2 -13.45 4.48 -0.26
N GLY A 3 -13.94 5.54 -0.89
CA GLY A 3 -14.76 6.55 -0.20
C GLY A 3 -14.05 7.45 0.84
N ASN A 4 -12.73 7.38 0.99
CA ASN A 4 -11.98 8.52 1.52
C ASN A 4 -11.55 9.36 0.33
N GLY A 5 -12.04 10.61 0.34
CA GLY A 5 -11.93 11.55 -0.76
C GLY A 5 -10.55 11.56 -1.39
N ILE A 6 -10.57 11.73 -2.71
CA ILE A 6 -9.44 12.22 -3.49
C ILE A 6 -8.72 13.25 -2.62
N ASP A 7 -7.48 12.97 -2.24
CA ASP A 7 -6.54 14.00 -1.80
C ASP A 7 -6.27 14.85 -3.04
N SER A 8 -7.24 15.72 -3.30
CA SER A 8 -7.28 16.66 -4.41
C SER A 8 -6.60 17.92 -3.91
N ASP A 9 -5.32 17.82 -3.61
CA ASP A 9 -4.39 18.94 -3.75
C ASP A 9 -3.65 18.80 -5.10
N PRO A 10 -4.30 19.07 -6.25
CA PRO A 10 -3.61 19.16 -7.52
C PRO A 10 -2.92 20.53 -7.57
N ASP A 11 -1.84 20.71 -6.80
CA ASP A 11 -0.78 21.61 -7.23
C ASP A 11 -0.10 20.91 -8.42
N PRO A 12 -0.23 21.41 -9.67
CA PRO A 12 0.19 20.67 -10.88
C PRO A 12 1.71 20.47 -11.01
N GLY A 13 2.47 20.69 -9.94
CA GLY A 13 3.91 20.50 -9.81
C GLY A 13 4.37 19.78 -8.54
N ASP A 14 3.47 19.47 -7.58
CA ASP A 14 3.84 18.74 -6.37
C ASP A 14 3.77 17.23 -6.65
N SER A 15 4.93 16.66 -6.99
CA SER A 15 5.07 15.22 -7.18
C SER A 15 5.46 14.60 -5.85
N PHE A 16 4.48 14.03 -5.14
CA PHE A 16 4.79 13.21 -3.99
C PHE A 16 5.47 11.90 -4.42
N THR A 17 6.35 11.36 -3.58
CA THR A 17 6.96 10.05 -3.78
C THR A 17 6.82 9.19 -2.54
N VAL A 18 6.59 7.88 -2.71
CA VAL A 18 6.66 6.95 -1.59
C VAL A 18 8.12 6.73 -1.21
N ALA A 19 8.51 7.19 -0.03
CA ALA A 19 9.87 7.10 0.50
C ALA A 19 10.15 5.79 1.24
N ALA A 20 9.13 5.17 1.84
CA ALA A 20 9.28 3.92 2.57
C ALA A 20 7.98 3.12 2.65
N VAL A 21 8.11 1.79 2.76
CA VAL A 21 7.01 0.86 3.04
C VAL A 21 7.38 0.06 4.28
N ASN A 22 6.49 0.03 5.27
CA ASN A 22 6.73 -0.53 6.59
C ASN A 22 8.03 0.02 7.23
N ALA A 23 8.20 1.34 7.13
CA ALA A 23 9.37 2.10 7.59
C ALA A 23 10.72 1.69 6.95
N VAL A 24 10.71 0.97 5.83
CA VAL A 24 11.92 0.57 5.09
C VAL A 24 11.87 1.12 3.67
N SER A 25 12.83 1.97 3.30
CA SER A 25 12.92 2.56 1.96
C SER A 25 13.24 1.53 0.86
N GLY A 26 14.03 0.52 1.20
CA GLY A 26 14.35 -0.60 0.29
C GLY A 26 13.14 -1.44 -0.13
N ASN A 27 11.99 -1.30 0.53
CA ASN A 27 10.77 -2.02 0.17
C ASN A 27 9.99 -1.34 -0.97
N VAL A 28 10.27 -0.07 -1.28
CA VAL A 28 9.59 0.65 -2.37
C VAL A 28 9.95 0.02 -3.73
N GLY A 29 8.95 -0.27 -4.54
CA GLY A 29 9.07 -0.94 -5.85
C GLY A 29 9.39 -2.43 -5.77
N ASN A 30 9.58 -2.98 -4.56
CA ASN A 30 9.90 -4.38 -4.34
C ASN A 30 8.71 -5.11 -3.72
N GLN A 31 8.55 -6.38 -4.11
CA GLN A 31 7.56 -7.24 -3.50
C GLN A 31 8.01 -7.63 -2.08
N ILE A 32 7.13 -7.41 -1.11
CA ILE A 32 7.29 -7.82 0.28
C ILE A 32 6.18 -8.78 0.69
N THR A 33 6.45 -9.61 1.69
CA THR A 33 5.44 -10.45 2.33
C THR A 33 4.96 -9.77 3.62
N LEU A 34 3.65 -9.60 3.75
CA LEU A 34 3.03 -9.05 4.94
C LEU A 34 2.93 -10.12 6.04
N ALA A 35 2.62 -9.69 7.27
CA ALA A 35 2.44 -10.60 8.40
C ALA A 35 1.30 -11.63 8.16
N SER A 36 0.31 -11.28 7.34
CA SER A 36 -0.76 -12.16 6.89
C SER A 36 -0.28 -13.30 5.96
N GLY A 37 0.88 -13.16 5.33
CA GLY A 37 1.34 -14.01 4.23
C GLY A 37 0.96 -13.51 2.84
N ALA A 38 0.17 -12.43 2.75
CA ALA A 38 -0.12 -11.73 1.51
C ALA A 38 1.15 -11.06 0.95
N LEU A 39 1.17 -10.86 -0.36
CA LEU A 39 2.25 -10.23 -1.09
C LEU A 39 1.82 -8.81 -1.46
N LEU A 40 2.70 -7.85 -1.19
CA LEU A 40 2.46 -6.43 -1.45
C LEU A 40 3.65 -5.85 -2.19
N THR A 41 3.37 -5.06 -3.23
CA THR A 41 4.35 -4.16 -3.85
C THR A 41 3.77 -2.76 -3.82
N VAL A 42 4.52 -1.77 -3.32
CA VAL A 42 4.12 -0.36 -3.38
C VAL A 42 5.20 0.39 -4.15
N ASN A 43 4.81 1.09 -5.22
CA ASN A 43 5.70 1.82 -6.09
C ASN A 43 5.90 3.25 -5.60
N ALA A 44 6.96 3.90 -6.09
CA ALA A 44 7.29 5.27 -5.73
C ALA A 44 6.21 6.29 -6.13
N ASP A 45 5.38 5.97 -7.13
CA ASP A 45 4.26 6.80 -7.60
C ASP A 45 2.97 6.62 -6.77
N GLY A 46 3.02 5.85 -5.68
CA GLY A 46 1.87 5.56 -4.82
C GLY A 46 0.97 4.44 -5.31
N THR A 47 1.20 3.88 -6.50
CA THR A 47 0.48 2.69 -6.94
C THR A 47 0.92 1.47 -6.14
N PHE A 48 0.00 0.54 -5.87
CA PHE A 48 0.33 -0.70 -5.18
C PHE A 48 -0.39 -1.91 -5.78
N ILE A 49 0.23 -3.07 -5.65
CA ILE A 49 -0.31 -4.38 -6.03
C ILE A 49 -0.39 -5.21 -4.75
N TYR A 50 -1.58 -5.75 -4.48
CA TYR A 50 -1.84 -6.63 -3.35
C TYR A 50 -2.33 -7.98 -3.87
N ASP A 51 -1.62 -9.04 -3.51
CA ASP A 51 -2.00 -10.43 -3.77
C ASP A 51 -2.20 -11.13 -2.43
N PRO A 52 -3.43 -11.55 -2.09
CA PRO A 52 -3.72 -12.31 -0.87
C PRO A 52 -2.86 -13.57 -0.70
N ASN A 53 -2.32 -14.14 -1.79
CA ASN A 53 -1.43 -15.30 -1.77
C ASN A 53 -2.00 -16.50 -0.96
N GLY A 54 -3.31 -16.70 -1.03
CA GLY A 54 -4.03 -17.75 -0.29
C GLY A 54 -4.09 -17.54 1.23
N ALA A 55 -3.68 -16.39 1.77
CA ALA A 55 -3.67 -16.11 3.20
C ALA A 55 -5.06 -16.17 3.86
N PHE A 56 -6.13 -16.04 3.08
CA PHE A 56 -7.50 -15.90 3.59
C PHE A 56 -8.48 -16.97 3.06
N GLU A 57 -8.00 -18.08 2.51
CA GLU A 57 -8.86 -19.17 2.01
C GLU A 57 -9.74 -19.82 3.10
N SER A 58 -9.41 -19.60 4.38
CA SER A 58 -10.20 -20.07 5.51
C SER A 58 -11.40 -19.19 5.85
N LEU A 59 -11.52 -17.99 5.27
CA LEU A 59 -12.67 -17.11 5.54
C LEU A 59 -13.93 -17.68 4.91
N GLY A 60 -14.99 -17.80 5.71
CA GLY A 60 -16.32 -18.12 5.22
C GLY A 60 -16.92 -16.97 4.40
N ALA A 61 -18.01 -17.24 3.68
CA ALA A 61 -18.65 -16.28 2.77
C ALA A 61 -19.11 -14.96 3.43
N THR A 62 -19.26 -14.94 4.75
CA THR A 62 -19.67 -13.77 5.54
C THR A 62 -18.57 -13.24 6.46
N ASP A 63 -17.41 -13.90 6.47
CA ASP A 63 -16.32 -13.55 7.37
C ASP A 63 -15.48 -12.44 6.76
N THR A 64 -14.96 -11.56 7.60
CA THR A 64 -14.05 -10.50 7.19
C THR A 64 -12.81 -10.52 8.09
N THR A 65 -11.71 -10.06 7.54
CA THR A 65 -10.47 -9.83 8.28
C THR A 65 -9.86 -8.50 7.84
N THR A 66 -8.84 -8.05 8.56
CA THR A 66 -8.10 -6.83 8.24
C THR A 66 -6.63 -7.16 8.13
N ASP A 67 -6.03 -6.71 7.03
CA ASP A 67 -4.59 -6.71 6.82
C ASP A 67 -4.11 -5.26 6.76
N THR A 68 -2.90 -4.99 7.21
CA THR A 68 -2.41 -3.61 7.38
C THR A 68 -0.94 -3.50 7.03
N PHE A 69 -0.61 -2.45 6.29
CA PHE A 69 0.75 -2.01 6.01
C PHE A 69 0.83 -0.49 6.14
N SER A 70 2.04 0.04 6.29
CA SER A 70 2.29 1.48 6.38
C SER A 70 3.18 1.94 5.24
N TYR A 71 3.04 3.19 4.84
CA TYR A 71 3.91 3.84 3.87
C TYR A 71 4.22 5.26 4.33
N THR A 72 5.35 5.79 3.87
CA THR A 72 5.77 7.17 4.11
C THR A 72 5.86 7.86 2.76
N ILE A 73 5.24 9.03 2.65
CA ILE A 73 5.33 9.92 1.49
C ILE A 73 6.36 11.01 1.81
N ASP A 74 7.13 11.38 0.79
CA ASP A 74 7.94 12.59 0.73
C ASP A 74 7.32 13.51 -0.33
N ASP A 75 6.87 14.70 0.08
CA ASP A 75 6.25 15.72 -0.77
C ASP A 75 7.27 16.71 -1.36
N GLY A 76 8.57 16.54 -1.07
CA GLY A 76 9.63 17.28 -1.75
C GLY A 76 9.80 18.75 -1.33
N ASN A 77 9.22 19.17 -0.20
CA ASN A 77 9.33 20.53 0.34
C ASN A 77 10.67 20.79 1.08
#